data_AF-A0A0B8QXP0-F1
#
_entry.id   AF-A0A0B8QXP0-F1
#
_cell.length_a   1.000
_cell.length_b   1.000
_cell.length_c   1.000
_cell.angle_alpha   90.00
_cell.angle_beta   90.00
_cell.angle_gamma   90.00
#
_symmetry.space_group_name_H-M   'P 1'
#
loop_
_entity.id
_entity.type
_entity.pdbx_description
1 polymer ?
#
loop_
_entity_poly.entity_id
_entity_poly.type
_entity_poly.pdbx_seq_one_letter_code
_entity_poly.pdbx_strand_id
1 'polypeptide(L)'
;MLQILGGSYLTYIGISGIKGIYFSFKDPSDAKSPTKDLTLSSKKQAFTRGMTTNLLNPKALVFFVSLMSSLVPATMSVSGKLAALFILWSLSLFWFSLLAWALSTKRVQQKIINASIYIDSLCCALLTLVGGAILWQAITELSAIA
;
A
#
# COMPACT_ATOMS: atom_id res chain seq x y z
N MET A 1 10.41 14.10 15.76
CA MET A 1 10.20 14.81 14.48
C MET A 1 9.73 13.90 13.36
N LEU A 2 10.48 12.86 12.97
CA LEU A 2 10.06 11.88 11.95
C LEU A 2 8.70 11.21 12.25
N GLN A 3 8.47 10.78 13.50
CA GLN A 3 7.20 10.18 13.90
C GLN A 3 6.02 11.16 13.80
N ILE A 4 6.23 12.43 14.17
CA ILE A 4 5.18 13.47 14.09
C ILE A 4 4.81 13.75 12.62
N LEU A 5 5.81 13.89 11.75
CA LEU A 5 5.59 14.09 10.31
C LEU A 5 4.91 12.88 9.66
N GLY A 6 5.39 11.66 9.95
CA GLY A 6 4.79 10.43 9.42
C GLY A 6 3.37 10.20 9.93
N GLY A 7 3.13 10.36 11.24
CA GLY A 7 1.83 10.17 11.87
C GLY A 7 0.79 11.19 11.42
N SER A 8 1.18 12.47 11.27
CA SER A 8 0.29 13.52 10.74
C SER A 8 -0.09 13.28 9.29
N TYR A 9 0.86 12.89 8.44
CA TYR A 9 0.60 12.56 7.05
C TYR A 9 -0.33 11.34 6.89
N LEU A 10 -0.08 10.25 7.64
CA LEU A 10 -0.92 9.06 7.66
C LEU A 10 -2.36 9.39 8.10
N THR A 11 -2.49 10.18 9.16
CA THR A 11 -3.79 10.62 9.67
C THR A 11 -4.52 11.49 8.64
N TYR A 12 -3.82 12.41 8.00
CA TYR A 12 -4.36 13.27 6.95
C TYR A 12 -4.89 12.47 5.75
N ILE A 13 -4.11 11.51 5.23
CA ILE A 13 -4.55 10.65 4.13
C ILE A 13 -5.77 9.83 4.53
N GLY A 14 -5.76 9.20 5.71
CA GLY A 14 -6.88 8.39 6.17
C GLY A 14 -8.18 9.19 6.32
N ILE A 15 -8.13 10.38 6.95
CA ILE A 15 -9.30 11.25 7.10
C ILE A 15 -9.79 11.77 5.76
N SER A 16 -8.86 12.19 4.87
CA SER A 16 -9.21 12.68 3.53
C SER A 16 -9.88 11.59 2.69
N GLY A 17 -9.42 10.34 2.80
CA GLY A 17 -10.03 9.19 2.16
C GLY A 17 -11.45 8.90 2.66
N ILE A 18 -11.65 8.88 3.99
CA ILE A 18 -12.99 8.69 4.59
C ILE A 18 -13.96 9.79 4.14
N LYS A 19 -13.51 11.06 4.11
CA LYS A 19 -14.31 12.17 3.60
C LYS A 19 -14.69 11.95 2.13
N GLY A 20 -13.73 11.56 1.27
CA GLY A 20 -13.98 11.29 -0.14
C GLY A 20 -15.00 10.17 -0.38
N ILE A 21 -14.95 9.12 0.45
CA ILE A 21 -15.93 8.02 0.42
C ILE A 21 -17.31 8.52 0.88
N TYR A 22 -17.38 9.27 1.98
CA TYR A 22 -18.64 9.83 2.49
C TYR A 22 -19.32 10.77 1.47
N PHE A 23 -18.56 11.63 0.79
CA PHE A 23 -19.10 12.49 -0.27
C PHE A 23 -19.59 11.69 -1.48
N SER A 24 -18.90 10.59 -1.83
CA SER A 24 -19.32 9.70 -2.92
C SER A 24 -20.66 8.99 -2.65
N PHE A 25 -21.04 8.81 -1.38
CA PHE A 25 -22.36 8.29 -1.00
C PHE A 25 -23.46 9.37 -0.98
N LYS A 26 -23.11 10.63 -0.72
CA LYS A 26 -24.07 11.73 -0.52
C LYS A 26 -24.49 12.42 -1.82
N ASP A 27 -23.62 12.41 -2.83
CA ASP A 27 -23.92 12.91 -4.16
C ASP A 27 -23.52 11.87 -5.23
N PRO A 28 -24.41 10.92 -5.58
CA PRO A 28 -24.14 9.94 -6.63
C PRO A 28 -24.05 10.58 -8.04
N SER A 29 -24.45 11.85 -8.19
CA SER A 29 -24.34 12.63 -9.44
C SER A 29 -22.94 13.20 -9.63
N ASP A 30 -22.24 13.53 -8.55
CA ASP A 30 -20.84 13.96 -8.53
C ASP A 30 -19.87 12.81 -8.21
N ALA A 31 -20.40 11.59 -8.10
CA ALA A 31 -19.64 10.37 -8.30
C ALA A 31 -19.18 10.30 -9.75
N LYS A 32 -18.20 11.14 -10.11
CA LYS A 32 -17.08 10.69 -10.93
C LYS A 32 -16.52 9.44 -10.24
N SER A 33 -17.16 8.29 -10.43
CA SER A 33 -16.71 7.60 -11.61
C SER A 33 -15.20 7.51 -11.70
N PRO A 34 -14.39 7.05 -10.70
CA PRO A 34 -12.97 6.90 -10.96
C PRO A 34 -12.75 5.90 -12.12
N THR A 35 -13.81 5.15 -12.46
CA THR A 35 -13.88 4.22 -13.57
C THR A 35 -13.92 4.86 -14.96
N LYS A 36 -14.15 6.18 -15.11
CA LYS A 36 -14.19 6.80 -16.44
C LYS A 36 -12.84 6.80 -17.17
N ASP A 37 -11.75 6.47 -16.46
CA ASP A 37 -10.39 6.32 -16.99
C ASP A 37 -9.73 4.95 -16.69
N LEU A 38 -10.52 3.92 -16.34
CA LEU A 38 -9.98 2.59 -16.04
C LEU A 38 -9.97 1.61 -17.23
N THR A 39 -10.47 2.03 -18.39
CA THR A 39 -10.08 1.34 -19.63
C THR A 39 -8.65 1.72 -19.94
N LEU A 40 -7.70 1.00 -19.34
CA LEU A 40 -6.28 1.09 -19.71
C LEU A 40 -6.20 0.89 -21.22
N SER A 41 -5.92 1.97 -21.94
CA SER A 41 -6.05 2.02 -23.40
C SER A 41 -5.00 1.14 -24.09
N SER A 42 -4.01 0.66 -23.34
CA SER A 42 -2.94 -0.22 -23.82
C SER A 42 -2.39 -1.11 -22.70
N LYS A 43 -1.97 -2.34 -23.05
CA LYS A 43 -1.24 -3.27 -22.16
C LYS A 43 0.01 -2.62 -21.53
N LYS A 44 0.67 -1.71 -22.27
CA LYS A 44 1.85 -0.99 -21.78
C LYS A 44 1.48 -0.05 -20.63
N GLN A 45 0.37 0.66 -20.75
CA GLN A 45 -0.12 1.56 -19.69
C GLN A 45 -0.50 0.77 -18.43
N ALA A 46 -1.13 -0.41 -18.60
CA ALA A 46 -1.45 -1.32 -17.50
C ALA A 46 -0.20 -1.76 -16.73
N PHE A 47 0.82 -2.22 -17.47
CA PHE A 47 2.09 -2.67 -16.90
C PHE A 47 2.84 -1.53 -16.21
N THR A 48 2.99 -0.37 -16.87
CA THR A 48 3.69 0.78 -16.27
C THR A 48 2.97 1.27 -15.03
N ARG A 49 1.64 1.37 -15.03
CA ARG A 49 0.89 1.78 -13.83
C ARG A 49 1.08 0.79 -12.68
N GLY A 50 1.04 -0.52 -12.94
CA GLY A 50 1.32 -1.54 -11.93
C GLY A 50 2.75 -1.48 -11.39
N MET A 51 3.73 -1.34 -12.29
CA MET A 51 5.13 -1.20 -11.91
C MET A 51 5.38 0.06 -11.08
N THR A 52 4.90 1.23 -11.54
CA THR A 52 5.08 2.50 -10.85
C THR A 52 4.40 2.51 -9.49
N THR A 53 3.17 1.98 -9.37
CA THR A 53 2.48 1.90 -8.06
C THR A 53 3.16 0.94 -7.09
N ASN A 54 3.77 -0.15 -7.57
CA ASN A 54 4.53 -1.05 -6.72
C ASN A 54 5.90 -0.45 -6.31
N LEU A 55 6.63 0.13 -7.25
CA LEU A 55 7.98 0.67 -7.04
C LEU A 55 7.99 1.98 -6.24
N LEU A 56 6.98 2.84 -6.45
CA LEU A 56 6.78 4.08 -5.68
C LEU A 56 6.01 3.85 -4.37
N ASN A 57 5.80 2.61 -3.93
CA ASN A 57 5.25 2.35 -2.60
C ASN A 57 6.42 2.28 -1.58
N PRO A 58 6.82 3.40 -0.94
CA PRO A 58 7.97 3.41 -0.04
C PRO A 58 7.81 2.44 1.14
N LYS A 59 6.57 2.09 1.50
CA LYS A 59 6.28 1.11 2.57
C LYS A 59 6.80 -0.28 2.22
N ALA A 60 6.65 -0.72 0.97
CA ALA A 60 7.14 -2.01 0.52
C ALA A 60 8.68 -2.04 0.51
N LEU A 61 9.31 -0.97 0.00
CA LEU A 61 10.77 -0.84 -0.03
C LEU A 61 11.37 -0.89 1.37
N VAL A 62 10.85 -0.08 2.31
CA VAL A 62 11.34 -0.05 3.70
C VAL A 62 11.17 -1.41 4.38
N PHE A 63 10.03 -2.08 4.18
CA PHE A 63 9.81 -3.43 4.71
C PHE A 63 10.83 -4.44 4.16
N PHE A 64 11.04 -4.47 2.85
CA PHE A 64 12.01 -5.39 2.24
C PHE A 64 13.43 -5.11 2.70
N VAL A 65 13.85 -3.84 2.78
CA VAL A 65 15.17 -3.47 3.29
C VAL A 65 15.35 -3.91 4.75
N SER A 66 14.35 -3.66 5.60
CA SER A 66 14.39 -4.08 7.01
C SER A 66 14.43 -5.60 7.15
N LEU A 67 13.61 -6.33 6.39
CA LEU A 67 13.57 -7.78 6.41
C LEU A 67 14.90 -8.36 5.93
N MET A 68 15.46 -7.83 4.84
CA MET A 68 16.74 -8.28 4.30
C MET A 68 17.90 -7.99 5.24
N SER A 69 17.93 -6.82 5.87
CA SER A 69 18.93 -6.50 6.88
C SER A 69 18.88 -7.46 8.07
N SER A 70 17.70 -8.02 8.39
CA SER A 70 17.53 -8.98 9.48
C SER A 70 17.82 -10.42 9.07
N LEU A 71 17.47 -10.81 7.84
CA LEU A 71 17.60 -12.19 7.35
C LEU A 71 18.95 -12.49 6.71
N VAL A 72 19.68 -11.47 6.26
CA VAL A 72 20.97 -11.60 5.57
C VAL A 72 22.07 -11.00 6.42
N PRO A 73 22.77 -11.79 7.26
CA PRO A 73 23.89 -11.32 8.04
C PRO A 73 24.99 -10.75 7.14
N ALA A 74 25.68 -9.70 7.60
CA ALA A 74 26.79 -9.11 6.85
C ALA A 74 27.91 -10.13 6.55
N THR A 75 28.08 -11.12 7.44
CA THR A 75 29.06 -12.22 7.39
C THR A 75 28.74 -13.32 6.37
N MET A 76 27.55 -13.30 5.75
CA MET A 76 27.15 -14.29 4.76
C MET A 76 27.98 -14.17 3.47
N SER A 77 28.36 -15.29 2.87
CA SER A 77 29.11 -15.33 1.62
C SER A 77 28.33 -14.66 0.48
N VAL A 78 29.06 -14.17 -0.54
CA VAL A 78 28.44 -13.55 -1.74
C VAL A 78 27.48 -14.53 -2.42
N SER A 79 27.83 -15.82 -2.48
CA SER A 79 26.96 -16.87 -3.02
C SER A 79 25.67 -17.04 -2.22
N GLY A 80 25.73 -16.97 -0.88
CA GLY A 80 24.56 -17.03 -0.01
C GLY A 80 23.63 -15.82 -0.20
N LYS A 81 24.20 -14.62 -0.34
CA LYS A 81 23.44 -13.39 -0.65
C LYS A 81 22.71 -13.48 -2.00
N LEU A 82 23.40 -13.97 -3.04
CA LEU A 82 22.80 -14.20 -4.36
C LEU A 82 21.68 -15.25 -4.32
N ALA A 83 21.86 -16.34 -3.57
CA ALA A 83 20.83 -17.36 -3.40
C ALA A 83 19.58 -16.80 -2.69
N ALA A 84 19.75 -16.03 -1.61
CA ALA A 84 18.64 -15.38 -0.91
C ALA A 84 17.87 -14.41 -1.82
N LEU A 85 18.59 -13.57 -2.58
CA LEU A 85 17.98 -12.68 -3.57
C LEU A 85 17.18 -13.46 -4.61
N PHE A 86 17.74 -14.56 -5.13
CA PHE A 86 17.07 -15.37 -6.15
C PHE A 86 15.79 -16.05 -5.62
N ILE A 87 15.84 -16.58 -4.38
CA ILE A 87 14.67 -17.18 -3.72
C ILE A 87 13.57 -16.14 -3.56
N LEU A 88 13.89 -14.97 -3.03
CA LEU A 88 12.91 -13.91 -2.79
C LEU A 88 12.30 -13.38 -4.08
N TRP A 89 13.13 -13.20 -5.11
CA TRP A 89 12.66 -12.79 -6.42
C TRP A 89 11.72 -13.83 -7.02
N SER A 90 12.11 -15.11 -7.00
CA SER A 90 11.30 -16.21 -7.53
C SER A 90 9.99 -16.37 -6.77
N LEU A 91 10.03 -16.31 -5.43
CA LEU A 91 8.85 -16.41 -4.57
C LEU A 91 7.89 -15.24 -4.80
N SER A 92 8.43 -14.01 -4.90
CA SER A 92 7.63 -12.82 -5.19
C SER A 92 7.00 -12.92 -6.58
N LEU A 93 7.77 -13.29 -7.61
CA LEU A 93 7.25 -13.48 -8.96
C LEU A 93 6.15 -14.54 -9.00
N PHE A 94 6.37 -15.68 -8.36
CA PHE A 94 5.39 -16.75 -8.29
C PHE A 94 4.10 -16.28 -7.60
N TRP A 95 4.22 -15.69 -6.42
CA TRP A 95 3.09 -15.20 -5.63
C TRP A 95 2.29 -14.13 -6.37
N PHE A 96 2.96 -13.10 -6.90
CA PHE A 96 2.29 -12.01 -7.62
C PHE A 96 1.70 -12.48 -8.96
N SER A 97 2.32 -13.44 -9.64
CA SER A 97 1.75 -14.04 -10.87
C SER A 97 0.51 -14.86 -10.56
N LEU A 98 0.54 -15.65 -9.49
CA LEU A 98 -0.61 -16.41 -9.01
C LEU A 98 -1.75 -15.47 -8.63
N LEU A 99 -1.46 -14.39 -7.89
CA LEU A 99 -2.43 -13.38 -7.51
C LEU A 99 -3.00 -12.67 -8.75
N ALA A 100 -2.15 -12.26 -9.69
CA ALA A 100 -2.59 -11.61 -10.93
C ALA A 100 -3.50 -12.54 -11.76
N TRP A 101 -3.16 -13.82 -11.85
CA TRP A 101 -3.97 -14.82 -12.53
C TRP A 101 -5.32 -15.03 -11.84
N ALA A 102 -5.33 -15.24 -10.52
CA ALA A 102 -6.54 -15.42 -9.73
C ALA A 102 -7.49 -14.21 -9.83
N LEU A 103 -6.94 -12.99 -9.85
CA LEU A 103 -7.71 -11.75 -9.86
C LEU A 103 -8.05 -11.22 -11.25
N SER A 104 -7.52 -11.81 -12.35
CA SER A 104 -7.75 -11.33 -13.72
C SER A 104 -9.08 -11.77 -14.35
N THR A 105 -9.86 -12.61 -13.68
CA THR A 105 -11.16 -13.05 -14.21
C THR A 105 -12.21 -11.95 -14.03
N LYS A 106 -12.99 -11.64 -15.08
CA LYS A 106 -14.03 -10.58 -15.07
C LYS A 106 -14.96 -10.64 -13.85
N ARG A 107 -15.38 -11.85 -13.44
CA ARG A 107 -16.24 -12.07 -12.27
C ARG A 107 -15.58 -11.64 -10.97
N VAL A 108 -14.28 -11.93 -10.81
CA VAL A 108 -13.51 -11.58 -9.61
C VAL A 108 -13.23 -10.08 -9.58
N GLN A 109 -12.87 -9.50 -10.73
CA GLN A 109 -12.68 -8.05 -10.87
C GLN A 109 -13.95 -7.27 -10.48
N GLN A 110 -15.12 -7.69 -10.96
CA GLN A 110 -16.39 -7.06 -10.58
C GLN A 110 -16.67 -7.18 -9.09
N LYS A 111 -16.42 -8.34 -8.48
CA LYS A 111 -16.56 -8.50 -7.02
C LYS A 111 -15.60 -7.58 -6.26
N ILE A 112 -14.35 -7.44 -6.70
CA ILE A 112 -13.37 -6.55 -6.09
C ILE A 112 -13.80 -5.09 -6.22
N ILE A 113 -14.28 -4.67 -7.39
CA ILE A 113 -14.77 -3.31 -7.62
C ILE A 113 -15.96 -3.02 -6.71
N ASN A 114 -16.91 -3.94 -6.59
CA ASN A 114 -18.05 -3.77 -5.68
C ASN A 114 -17.63 -3.76 -4.20
N ALA A 115 -16.57 -4.51 -3.87
CA ALA A 115 -15.98 -4.53 -2.53
C ALA A 115 -15.03 -3.36 -2.28
N SER A 116 -14.62 -2.60 -3.31
CA SER A 116 -13.52 -1.63 -3.21
C SER A 116 -13.85 -0.55 -2.19
N ILE A 117 -15.12 -0.12 -2.11
CA ILE A 117 -15.54 0.87 -1.13
C ILE A 117 -15.35 0.40 0.31
N TYR A 118 -15.57 -0.89 0.58
CA TYR A 118 -15.34 -1.48 1.91
C TYR A 118 -13.85 -1.64 2.19
N ILE A 119 -13.09 -2.08 1.20
CA ILE A 119 -11.62 -2.24 1.28
C ILE A 119 -10.96 -0.89 1.52
N ASP A 120 -11.35 0.14 0.76
CA ASP A 120 -10.83 1.50 0.85
C ASP A 120 -11.23 2.14 2.18
N SER A 121 -12.47 1.93 2.64
CA SER A 121 -12.92 2.40 3.97
C SER A 121 -12.10 1.79 5.09
N LEU A 122 -11.89 0.47 5.06
CA LEU A 122 -11.07 -0.24 6.05
C LEU A 122 -9.63 0.26 6.03
N CYS A 123 -9.03 0.42 4.84
CA CYS A 123 -7.68 0.94 4.68
C CYS A 123 -7.56 2.35 5.27
N CYS A 124 -8.48 3.26 4.93
CA CYS A 124 -8.47 4.62 5.44
C CYS A 124 -8.65 4.66 6.96
N ALA A 125 -9.56 3.85 7.51
CA ALA A 125 -9.73 3.72 8.96
C ALA A 125 -8.45 3.24 9.65
N LEU A 126 -7.80 2.20 9.12
CA LEU A 126 -6.53 1.70 9.64
C LEU A 126 -5.43 2.76 9.56
N LEU A 127 -5.31 3.50 8.46
CA LEU A 127 -4.33 4.58 8.32
C LEU A 127 -4.57 5.71 9.33
N THR A 128 -5.82 6.10 9.54
CA THR A 128 -6.18 7.11 10.57
C THR A 128 -5.84 6.61 11.97
N LEU A 129 -6.18 5.36 12.31
CA LEU A 129 -5.89 4.79 13.62
C LEU A 129 -4.38 4.68 13.88
N VAL A 130 -3.63 4.12 12.93
CA VAL A 130 -2.18 3.99 13.05
C VAL A 130 -1.49 5.35 13.09
N GLY A 131 -1.88 6.28 12.22
CA GLY A 131 -1.35 7.64 12.22
C GLY A 131 -1.61 8.37 13.54
N GLY A 132 -2.83 8.27 14.07
CA GLY A 132 -3.22 8.84 15.35
C GLY A 132 -2.47 8.22 16.53
N ALA A 133 -2.28 6.89 16.53
CA ALA A 133 -1.50 6.19 17.54
C ALA A 133 -0.03 6.64 17.55
N ILE A 134 0.59 6.79 16.37
CA ILE A 134 1.97 7.30 16.26
C ILE A 134 2.06 8.74 16.79
N LEU A 135 1.08 9.59 16.49
CA LEU A 135 1.06 10.96 17.02
C LEU A 135 0.91 10.99 18.54
N TRP A 136 0.00 10.18 19.09
CA TRP A 136 -0.18 10.06 20.53
C TRP A 136 1.12 9.65 21.22
N GLN A 137 1.76 8.59 20.71
CA GLN A 137 3.04 8.12 21.24
C GLN A 137 4.12 9.20 21.17
N ALA A 138 4.26 9.88 20.04
CA ALA A 138 5.25 10.94 19.85
C ALA A 138 5.03 12.14 20.81
N ILE A 139 3.77 12.49 21.13
CA ILE A 139 3.46 13.54 22.10
C ILE A 139 3.81 13.09 23.52
N THR A 140 3.48 11.85 23.88
CA THR A 140 3.81 11.32 25.23
C THR A 140 5.32 11.25 25.46
N GLU A 141 6.10 10.81 24.47
CA GLU A 141 7.56 10.80 24.54
C GLU A 141 8.12 12.23 24.69
N LEU A 142 7.58 13.20 23.94
CA LEU A 142 8.01 14.59 24.04
C LEU A 142 7.73 15.18 25.44
N SER A 143 6.57 14.89 26.02
CA SER A 143 6.21 15.33 27.38
C SER A 143 7.01 14.65 28.48
N ALA A 144 7.57 13.46 28.23
CA ALA A 144 8.39 12.74 29.20
C ALA A 144 9.85 13.25 29.23
N ILE A 145 10.28 13.95 28.18
CA ILE A 145 11.64 14.48 28.03
C ILE A 145 11.71 15.98 28.38
N ALA A 146 10.57 16.68 28.35
CA ALA A 146 10.42 18.09 28.73
C ALA A 146 10.17 18.25 30.24
#